data_AF-A0A0S8C7A4-F1
#
_entry.id   AF-A0A0S8C7A4-F1
#
_cell.length_a   1.000
_cell.length_b   1.000
_cell.length_c   1.000
_cell.angle_alpha   90.00
_cell.angle_beta   90.00
_cell.angle_gamma   90.00
#
_symmetry.space_group_name_H-M   'P 1'
#
loop_
_entity.id
_entity.type
_entity.pdbx_description
1 polymer ?
#
loop_
_entity_poly.entity_id
_entity_poly.type
_entity_poly.pdbx_seq_one_letter_code
_entity_poly.pdbx_strand_id
1 'polypeptide(L)'
;MARLSEDDAREIVEVLEELLQSAYQVDKIEKMKMKSRIRHQAAFLRTVLNPTPKRVTDKLRSRLPDVFRVLPHVSDTLEDVLTKKIRNLK
;
A
#
# COMPACT_ATOMS: atom_id res chain seq x y z
N MET A 1 -0.21 20.60 7.66
CA MET A 1 0.42 19.71 6.65
C MET A 1 -0.55 18.57 6.39
N ALA A 2 -0.86 18.29 5.12
CA ALA A 2 -1.79 17.24 4.76
C ALA A 2 -1.26 15.87 5.18
N ARG A 3 -2.15 14.99 5.62
CA ARG A 3 -1.87 13.60 6.05
C ARG A 3 -3.00 12.71 5.55
N LEU A 4 -2.68 11.43 5.34
CA LEU A 4 -3.70 10.42 5.07
C LEU A 4 -4.59 10.24 6.32
N SER A 5 -5.90 10.17 6.10
CA SER A 5 -6.84 9.77 7.15
C SER A 5 -6.63 8.31 7.53
N GLU A 6 -7.29 7.87 8.61
CA GLU A 6 -7.29 6.46 8.99
C GLU A 6 -7.96 5.59 7.93
N ASP A 7 -9.06 6.07 7.36
CA ASP A 7 -9.81 5.38 6.30
C ASP A 7 -8.98 5.28 5.01
N ASP A 8 -8.32 6.37 4.60
CA ASP A 8 -7.43 6.34 3.42
C ASP A 8 -6.28 5.34 3.62
N ALA A 9 -5.65 5.35 4.80
CA ALA A 9 -4.55 4.45 5.11
C ALA A 9 -4.99 2.99 5.14
N ARG A 10 -6.21 2.72 5.62
CA ARG A 10 -6.80 1.39 5.64
C ARG A 10 -7.12 0.90 4.22
N GLU A 11 -7.73 1.73 3.39
CA GLU A 11 -8.09 1.36 2.03
C GLU A 11 -6.85 1.07 1.16
N ILE A 12 -5.77 1.86 1.30
CA ILE A 12 -4.49 1.60 0.61
C ILE A 12 -3.95 0.21 0.96
N VAL A 13 -4.06 -0.16 2.24
CA VAL A 13 -3.62 -1.47 2.75
C VAL A 13 -4.54 -2.59 2.25
N GLU A 14 -5.85 -2.38 2.22
CA GLU A 14 -6.83 -3.35 1.71
C GLU A 14 -6.59 -3.65 0.23
N VAL A 15 -6.34 -2.63 -0.61
CA VAL A 15 -5.96 -2.82 -2.02
C VAL A 15 -4.70 -3.68 -2.16
N LEU A 16 -3.69 -3.46 -1.32
CA LEU A 16 -2.48 -4.28 -1.32
C LEU A 16 -2.76 -5.73 -0.92
N GLU A 17 -3.64 -5.97 0.05
CA GLU A 17 -4.02 -7.32 0.47
C GLU A 17 -4.82 -8.07 -0.60
N GLU A 18 -5.67 -7.35 -1.36
CA GLU A 18 -6.45 -7.90 -2.47
C GLU A 18 -5.55 -8.27 -3.66
N LEU A 19 -4.63 -7.38 -4.03
CA LEU A 19 -3.64 -7.65 -5.08
C LEU A 19 -2.74 -8.83 -4.68
N LEU A 20 -2.33 -8.92 -3.42
CA LEU A 20 -1.58 -10.07 -2.93
C LEU A 20 -2.41 -11.37 -2.95
N GLN A 21 -3.71 -11.28 -2.68
CA GLN A 21 -4.59 -12.45 -2.71
C GLN A 21 -4.64 -13.07 -4.12
N SER A 22 -4.65 -12.24 -5.17
CA SER A 22 -4.67 -12.68 -6.58
C SER A 22 -3.32 -13.17 -7.11
N ALA A 23 -2.22 -13.00 -6.37
CA ALA A 23 -0.89 -13.49 -6.77
C ALA A 23 -0.81 -15.03 -6.71
N TYR A 24 -1.00 -15.74 -7.83
CA TYR A 24 -1.01 -17.21 -7.86
C TYR A 24 0.34 -17.87 -7.52
N GLN A 25 1.45 -17.14 -7.63
CA GLN A 25 2.81 -17.66 -7.47
C GLN A 25 3.28 -17.75 -6.01
N VAL A 26 2.49 -17.24 -5.05
CA VAL A 26 2.85 -17.18 -3.63
C VAL A 26 2.02 -18.18 -2.84
N ASP A 27 2.66 -19.00 -2.02
CA ASP A 27 1.97 -19.97 -1.19
C ASP A 27 1.12 -19.30 -0.10
N LYS A 28 0.19 -20.06 0.48
CA LYS A 28 -0.76 -19.55 1.48
C LYS A 28 -0.07 -18.97 2.73
N ILE A 29 0.99 -19.61 3.22
CA ILE A 29 1.70 -19.20 4.44
C ILE A 29 2.47 -17.90 4.17
N GLU A 30 3.16 -17.83 3.03
CA GLU A 30 3.88 -16.63 2.62
C GLU A 30 2.93 -15.45 2.38
N LYS A 31 1.77 -15.68 1.73
CA LYS A 31 0.70 -14.68 1.63
C LYS A 31 0.24 -14.18 3.00
N MET A 32 0.02 -15.07 3.97
CA MET A 32 -0.40 -14.66 5.32
C MET A 32 0.64 -13.77 6.02
N LYS A 33 1.94 -14.10 5.88
CA LYS A 33 3.04 -13.29 6.42
C LYS A 33 3.09 -11.91 5.76
N MET A 34 2.99 -11.86 4.44
CA MET A 34 2.96 -10.61 3.67
C MET A 34 1.74 -9.75 4.02
N LYS A 35 0.54 -10.34 4.14
CA LYS A 35 -0.69 -9.65 4.59
C LYS A 35 -0.53 -9.01 5.97
N SER A 36 0.02 -9.75 6.93
CA SER A 36 0.33 -9.18 8.26
C SER A 36 1.23 -7.94 8.14
N ARG A 37 2.30 -8.00 7.35
CA ARG A 37 3.20 -6.86 7.14
C ARG A 37 2.54 -5.69 6.42
N ILE A 38 1.66 -5.96 5.46
CA ILE A 38 0.84 -4.95 4.76
C ILE A 38 -0.04 -4.22 5.78
N ARG A 39 -0.77 -4.94 6.63
CA ARG A 39 -1.63 -4.33 7.67
C ARG A 39 -0.89 -3.45 8.66
N HIS A 40 0.34 -3.82 9.02
CA HIS A 40 1.19 -2.98 9.86
C HIS A 40 1.60 -1.65 9.20
N GLN A 41 1.42 -1.48 7.89
CA GLN A 41 1.72 -0.20 7.21
C GLN A 41 0.63 0.85 7.39
N ALA A 42 -0.59 0.51 7.80
CA ALA A 42 -1.68 1.49 7.98
C ALA A 42 -1.28 2.61 8.96
N ALA A 43 -0.70 2.24 10.11
CA ALA A 43 -0.20 3.20 11.09
C ALA A 43 0.93 4.07 10.52
N PHE A 44 1.83 3.47 9.74
CA PHE A 44 2.94 4.19 9.10
C PHE A 44 2.44 5.21 8.05
N LEU A 45 1.46 4.84 7.23
CA LEU A 45 0.91 5.71 6.17
C LEU A 45 0.38 7.03 6.74
N ARG A 46 -0.25 6.99 7.92
CA ARG A 46 -0.75 8.18 8.64
C ARG A 46 0.36 9.15 9.08
N THR A 47 1.60 8.66 9.19
CA THR A 47 2.76 9.50 9.56
C THR A 47 3.38 10.22 8.36
N VAL A 48 2.97 9.87 7.13
CA VAL A 48 3.51 10.48 5.92
C VAL A 48 2.97 11.90 5.76
N LEU A 49 3.84 12.88 5.99
CA LEU A 49 3.54 14.29 5.77
C LEU A 49 3.58 14.64 4.29
N ASN A 50 2.60 15.44 3.85
CA ASN A 50 2.41 15.87 2.47
C ASN A 50 2.49 14.67 1.49
N PRO A 51 1.58 13.69 1.65
CA PRO A 51 1.62 12.49 0.83
C PRO A 51 1.41 12.86 -0.64
N THR A 52 2.28 12.35 -1.50
CA THR A 52 2.05 12.28 -2.96
C THR A 52 1.99 10.81 -3.35
N PRO A 53 1.29 10.44 -4.45
CA PRO A 53 1.18 9.06 -4.87
C PRO A 53 2.55 8.38 -4.95
N LYS A 54 3.48 8.98 -5.70
CA LYS A 54 4.86 8.53 -5.82
C LYS A 54 5.57 8.37 -4.47
N ARG A 55 5.49 9.36 -3.58
CA ARG A 55 6.17 9.33 -2.27
C ARG A 55 5.63 8.23 -1.37
N VAL A 56 4.32 7.98 -1.41
CA VAL A 56 3.69 6.90 -0.65
C VAL A 56 4.07 5.55 -1.24
N THR A 57 4.02 5.39 -2.57
CA THR A 57 4.43 4.18 -3.28
C THR A 57 5.90 3.83 -3.00
N ASP A 58 6.82 4.80 -3.11
CA ASP A 58 8.25 4.60 -2.82
C ASP A 58 8.48 4.15 -1.37
N LYS A 59 7.77 4.76 -0.42
CA LYS A 59 7.83 4.38 0.99
C LYS A 59 7.30 2.97 1.22
N LEU A 60 6.16 2.61 0.62
CA LEU A 60 5.63 1.25 0.72
C LEU A 60 6.57 0.23 0.08
N ARG A 61 7.15 0.52 -1.09
CA ARG A 61 8.15 -0.32 -1.76
C ARG A 61 9.37 -0.58 -0.87
N SER A 62 9.86 0.44 -0.18
CA SER A 62 11.01 0.29 0.74
C SER A 62 10.71 -0.59 1.95
N ARG A 63 9.46 -0.60 2.44
CA ARG A 63 9.04 -1.35 3.65
C ARG A 63 8.52 -2.76 3.34
N LEU A 64 8.05 -2.96 2.11
CA LEU A 64 7.48 -4.21 1.62
C LEU A 64 8.16 -4.67 0.29
N PRO A 65 9.50 -4.74 0.23
CA PRO A 65 10.20 -5.02 -1.02
C PRO A 65 9.82 -6.39 -1.63
N ASP A 66 9.53 -7.37 -0.78
CA ASP A 66 9.04 -8.69 -1.15
C ASP A 66 7.63 -8.67 -1.75
N VAL A 67 6.71 -7.85 -1.21
CA VAL A 67 5.36 -7.68 -1.77
C VAL A 67 5.44 -7.06 -3.17
N PHE A 68 6.29 -6.03 -3.34
CA PHE A 68 6.50 -5.39 -4.64
C PHE A 68 7.23 -6.30 -5.64
N ARG A 69 8.00 -7.28 -5.16
CA ARG A 69 8.64 -8.28 -6.02
C ARG A 69 7.63 -9.28 -6.57
N VAL A 70 6.68 -9.73 -5.75
CA VAL A 70 5.65 -10.71 -6.17
C VAL A 70 4.48 -10.07 -6.93
N LEU A 71 4.35 -8.74 -6.85
CA LEU A 71 3.34 -7.96 -7.57
C LEU A 71 4.01 -6.94 -8.53
N PRO A 72 4.47 -7.36 -9.71
CA PRO A 72 5.25 -6.51 -10.61
C PRO A 72 4.54 -5.23 -11.08
N HIS A 73 3.20 -5.21 -11.10
CA HIS A 73 2.37 -4.06 -11.51
C HIS A 73 1.72 -3.30 -10.33
N VAL A 74 2.07 -3.63 -9.08
CA VAL A 74 1.44 -3.03 -7.90
C VAL A 74 1.63 -1.53 -7.82
N SER A 75 2.74 -1.02 -8.37
CA SER A 75 3.06 0.41 -8.29
C SER A 75 2.09 1.25 -9.10
N ASP A 76 1.74 0.82 -10.32
CA ASP A 76 0.81 1.53 -11.18
C ASP A 76 -0.59 1.55 -10.56
N THR A 77 -1.06 0.39 -10.07
CA THR A 77 -2.36 0.30 -9.38
C THR A 77 -2.42 1.13 -8.10
N LEU A 78 -1.35 1.10 -7.30
CA LEU A 78 -1.26 1.92 -6.09
C LEU A 78 -1.25 3.41 -6.42
N GLU A 79 -0.49 3.84 -7.43
CA GLU A 79 -0.42 5.24 -7.82
C GLU A 79 -1.77 5.78 -8.29
N ASP A 80 -2.56 4.97 -9.02
CA ASP A 80 -3.92 5.33 -9.42
C ASP A 80 -4.86 5.49 -8.21
N VAL A 81 -4.84 4.53 -7.29
CA VAL A 81 -5.64 4.59 -6.03
C VAL A 81 -5.23 5.81 -5.22
N LEU A 82 -3.93 5.99 -5.00
CA LEU A 82 -3.37 7.11 -4.25
C LEU A 82 -3.68 8.45 -4.91
N THR A 83 -3.69 8.53 -6.25
CA THR A 83 -4.06 9.75 -6.97
C THR A 83 -5.51 10.14 -6.70
N LYS A 84 -6.43 9.17 -6.66
CA LYS A 84 -7.84 9.42 -6.33
C LYS A 84 -8.01 9.89 -4.88
N LYS A 85 -7.26 9.31 -3.94
CA LYS A 85 -7.37 9.62 -2.50
C LYS A 85 -6.68 10.93 -2.14
N ILE A 86 -5.46 11.15 -2.61
CA ILE A 86 -4.67 12.34 -2.30
C ILE A 86 -5.29 13.61 -2.90
N ARG A 87 -5.97 13.52 -4.05
CA ARG A 87 -6.74 14.65 -4.61
C ARG A 87 -7.87 15.14 -3.70
N ASN A 88 -8.35 14.30 -2.78
CA ASN A 88 -9.41 14.62 -1.84
C ASN A 88 -8.90 15.07 -0.46
N LEU A 89 -7.58 15.07 -0.23
CA LEU A 89 -6.97 15.60 0.99
C LEU A 89 -7.01 17.13 0.94
N LYS A 90 -8.07 17.71 1.53
CA LYS A 90 -8.21 19.15 1.77
C LYS A 90 -7.44 19.57 3.02
#